data_AF-A0A4P7L5S2-F1
#
_entry.id   AF-A0A4P7L5S2-F1
#
_cell.length_a   1.000
_cell.length_b   1.000
_cell.length_c   1.000
_cell.angle_alpha   90.00
_cell.angle_beta   90.00
_cell.angle_gamma   90.00
#
_symmetry.space_group_name_H-M   'P 1'
#
loop_
_entity.id
_entity.type
_entity.pdbx_description
1 polymer ?
#
loop_
_entity_poly.entity_id
_entity_poly.type
_entity_poly.pdbx_seq_one_letter_code
_entity_poly.pdbx_strand_id
1 'polypeptide(L)'
;MPLSIQGHNLFSLNRTLSHEDVKRAIDSSSKEEATQIGIWDKIKDWFCGTNTSEALEKIYELTHGNDEPDTESTLKKVTAFYQLKEMAYPVYQDRFQATIAPNEDGAYIFSFSIKDVMDERAWVYGKTEKDIDSLNQRELTNNSELLDNIIVTREGLNVALNQVKYDEQKNQLENVLLGNQARVNLHLLDKETKQEMAINPRLAQKWISLQMKCFDYYAEQRLSLESVKGLDISLVIGTENEWLYHFAESINEIKRNTQENLAKEFNNEIKEFNDLNIYANPYELNNEPIYSEPYDQNDEPIYSEPYNQSNEPIYEDIQFNSSEISSNKYYKGPINGDVYAKVDKKNIDKSELIKEIDNFILENSESYPLAYQHVRKYA
;
A
#
# COMPACT_ATOMS: atom_id res chain seq x y z
N MET A 1 -5.43 37.93 67.37
CA MET A 1 -6.63 37.58 66.58
C MET A 1 -6.18 36.87 65.33
N PRO A 2 -6.49 35.58 65.12
CA PRO A 2 -6.24 34.91 63.86
C PRO A 2 -7.46 35.06 62.94
N LEU A 3 -7.22 35.44 61.68
CA LEU A 3 -8.22 35.43 60.61
C LEU A 3 -8.43 33.98 60.16
N SER A 4 -9.64 33.47 60.37
CA SER A 4 -10.12 32.21 59.80
C SER A 4 -10.67 32.49 58.41
N ILE A 5 -10.11 31.84 57.38
CA ILE A 5 -10.71 31.80 56.04
C ILE A 5 -11.44 30.46 55.94
N GLN A 6 -12.76 30.49 56.02
CA GLN A 6 -13.62 29.37 55.67
C GLN A 6 -13.63 29.21 54.15
N GLY A 7 -12.92 28.21 53.64
CA GLY A 7 -13.09 27.74 52.27
C GLY A 7 -14.39 26.94 52.17
N HIS A 8 -15.38 27.49 51.48
CA HIS A 8 -16.59 26.76 51.10
C HIS A 8 -16.21 25.64 50.11
N ASN A 9 -16.31 24.39 50.56
CA ASN A 9 -16.32 23.21 49.68
C ASN A 9 -17.58 23.24 48.81
N LEU A 10 -17.44 23.64 47.56
CA LEU A 10 -18.49 23.57 46.55
C LEU A 10 -17.95 22.95 45.25
N PHE A 11 -17.55 21.68 45.27
CA PHE A 11 -17.56 20.86 44.05
C PHE A 11 -17.82 19.39 44.41
N SER A 12 -19.10 19.06 44.55
CA SER A 12 -19.60 17.69 44.39
C SER A 12 -19.77 17.44 42.89
N LEU A 13 -18.90 16.65 42.27
CA LEU A 13 -19.13 16.10 40.93
C LEU A 13 -19.00 14.57 41.00
N ASN A 14 -20.04 13.93 41.53
CA ASN A 14 -20.40 12.59 41.11
C ASN A 14 -21.05 12.70 39.73
N ARG A 15 -20.33 12.30 38.68
CA ARG A 15 -20.94 11.90 37.40
C ARG A 15 -20.54 10.46 37.14
N THR A 16 -21.40 9.53 37.53
CA THR A 16 -21.32 8.14 37.09
C THR A 16 -21.77 8.09 35.64
N LEU A 17 -20.90 7.63 34.74
CA LEU A 17 -21.18 7.48 33.30
C LEU A 17 -22.20 6.37 33.06
N SER A 18 -23.15 6.58 32.14
CA SER A 18 -24.14 5.56 31.80
C SER A 18 -23.58 4.60 30.74
N HIS A 19 -24.17 3.40 30.65
CA HIS A 19 -23.77 2.40 29.67
C HIS A 19 -24.05 2.84 28.22
N GLU A 20 -25.00 3.77 28.03
CA GLU A 20 -25.27 4.37 26.72
C GLU A 20 -24.16 5.30 26.23
N ASP A 21 -23.45 5.99 27.12
CA ASP A 21 -22.34 6.88 26.75
C ASP A 21 -21.11 6.11 26.23
N VAL A 22 -20.88 4.91 26.78
CA VAL A 22 -19.80 3.99 26.34
C VAL A 22 -20.08 3.44 24.95
N LYS A 23 -21.34 3.10 24.66
CA LYS A 23 -21.74 2.58 23.35
C LYS A 23 -21.62 3.65 22.25
N ARG A 24 -21.93 4.91 22.58
CA ARG A 24 -21.83 6.05 21.66
C ARG A 24 -20.38 6.34 21.22
N ALA A 25 -19.40 6.12 22.10
CA ALA A 25 -17.98 6.30 21.76
C ALA A 25 -17.45 5.22 20.79
N ILE A 26 -17.94 3.98 20.92
CA ILE A 26 -17.57 2.85 20.05
C ILE A 26 -18.16 3.02 18.64
N ASP A 27 -19.37 3.59 18.55
CA ASP A 27 -20.12 3.74 17.30
C ASP A 27 -19.87 5.10 16.59
N SER A 28 -18.97 5.96 17.09
CA SER A 28 -18.81 7.33 16.58
C SER A 28 -17.95 7.44 15.31
N SER A 29 -18.30 8.39 14.43
CA SER A 29 -17.69 8.59 13.11
C SER A 29 -16.81 9.86 13.03
N SER A 30 -16.52 10.54 14.15
CA SER A 30 -15.75 11.79 14.17
C SER A 30 -14.66 11.84 15.25
N LYS A 31 -13.58 12.57 14.96
CA LYS A 31 -12.40 12.74 15.83
C LYS A 31 -12.78 13.37 17.17
N GLU A 32 -13.72 14.31 17.20
CA GLU A 32 -14.21 14.98 18.41
C GLU A 32 -15.11 14.10 19.31
N GLU A 33 -15.92 13.19 18.75
CA GLU A 33 -16.81 12.32 19.56
C GLU A 33 -16.07 11.11 20.14
N ALA A 34 -15.08 10.59 19.41
CA ALA A 34 -14.38 9.38 19.82
C ALA A 34 -13.28 9.61 20.88
N THR A 35 -12.73 10.83 20.95
CA THR A 35 -11.69 11.22 21.93
C THR A 35 -12.25 11.65 23.28
N GLN A 36 -13.57 11.84 23.41
CA GLN A 36 -14.18 12.28 24.65
C GLN A 36 -14.62 11.09 25.53
N ILE A 37 -13.95 10.93 26.68
CA ILE A 37 -14.49 10.59 28.03
C ILE A 37 -13.79 9.41 28.75
N GLY A 38 -13.25 8.40 28.07
CA GLY A 38 -12.64 7.24 28.77
C GLY A 38 -11.20 7.46 29.25
N ILE A 39 -10.26 7.54 28.30
CA ILE A 39 -8.81 7.64 28.58
C ILE A 39 -8.45 9.06 29.01
N TRP A 40 -8.87 10.06 28.24
CA TRP A 40 -8.56 11.47 28.49
C TRP A 40 -8.94 11.92 29.90
N ASP A 41 -10.13 11.55 30.41
CA ASP A 41 -10.55 11.96 31.76
C ASP A 41 -9.67 11.37 32.87
N LYS A 42 -8.98 10.25 32.62
CA LYS A 42 -8.05 9.65 33.57
C LYS A 42 -6.66 10.29 33.54
N ILE A 43 -6.24 10.85 32.41
CA ILE A 43 -4.87 11.34 32.20
C ILE A 43 -4.74 12.85 31.97
N LYS A 44 -5.84 13.59 31.82
CA LYS A 44 -5.81 15.04 31.54
C LYS A 44 -4.97 15.84 32.53
N ASP A 45 -4.95 15.43 33.80
CA ASP A 45 -4.19 16.10 34.87
C ASP A 45 -2.68 15.82 34.78
N TRP A 46 -2.25 14.91 33.91
CA TRP A 46 -0.84 14.59 33.67
C TRP A 46 -0.16 15.56 32.70
N PHE A 47 -0.93 16.42 32.03
CA PHE A 47 -0.44 17.35 30.99
C PHE A 47 -0.52 18.81 31.44
N CYS A 48 0.47 19.63 31.07
CA CYS A 48 0.41 21.09 31.23
C CYS A 48 -0.62 21.70 30.26
N GLY A 49 -1.50 22.57 30.77
CA GLY A 49 -2.72 23.10 30.13
C GLY A 49 -2.62 23.89 28.81
N THR A 50 -1.56 23.74 28.01
CA THR A 50 -1.47 24.28 26.64
C THR A 50 -1.44 23.21 25.54
N ASN A 51 -1.25 21.92 25.87
CA ASN A 51 -1.05 20.87 24.87
C ASN A 51 -2.21 19.86 24.78
N THR A 52 -3.41 20.22 25.25
CA THR A 52 -4.59 19.35 25.27
C THR A 52 -4.96 18.83 23.89
N SER A 53 -5.00 19.68 22.87
CA SER A 53 -5.36 19.27 21.50
C SER A 53 -4.35 18.30 20.91
N GLU A 54 -3.05 18.53 21.15
CA GLU A 54 -1.98 17.65 20.70
C GLU A 54 -2.04 16.29 21.43
N ALA A 55 -2.31 16.29 22.75
CA ALA A 55 -2.44 15.05 23.51
C ALA A 55 -3.66 14.23 23.07
N LEU A 56 -4.80 14.88 22.83
CA LEU A 56 -6.00 14.24 22.29
C LEU A 56 -5.75 13.66 20.90
N GLU A 57 -4.99 14.36 20.05
CA GLU A 57 -4.58 13.84 18.76
C GLU A 57 -3.72 12.58 18.90
N LYS A 58 -2.74 12.55 19.81
CA LYS A 58 -1.94 11.33 20.04
C LYS A 58 -2.79 10.18 20.57
N ILE A 59 -3.75 10.46 21.47
CA ILE A 59 -4.69 9.45 21.96
C ILE A 59 -5.53 8.90 20.80
N TYR A 60 -5.98 9.77 19.88
CA TYR A 60 -6.71 9.35 18.69
C TYR A 60 -5.88 8.38 17.83
N GLU A 61 -4.64 8.74 17.48
CA GLU A 61 -3.73 7.87 16.70
C GLU A 61 -3.49 6.50 17.36
N LEU A 62 -3.40 6.47 18.71
CA LEU A 62 -3.24 5.22 19.46
C LEU A 62 -4.49 4.34 19.47
N THR A 63 -5.66 4.97 19.51
CA THR A 63 -6.93 4.26 19.77
C THR A 63 -7.73 3.95 18.50
N HIS A 64 -7.49 4.70 17.43
CA HIS A 64 -8.18 4.60 16.15
C HIS A 64 -7.24 4.06 15.06
N GLY A 65 -7.83 3.55 13.98
CA GLY A 65 -7.15 2.79 12.94
C GLY A 65 -7.43 1.29 13.10
N ASN A 66 -8.28 0.76 12.22
CA ASN A 66 -8.81 -0.61 12.26
C ASN A 66 -8.16 -1.54 11.22
N ASP A 67 -7.14 -1.08 10.51
CA ASP A 67 -6.52 -1.87 9.45
C ASP A 67 -5.40 -2.75 10.01
N GLU A 68 -5.19 -3.91 9.38
CA GLU A 68 -4.00 -4.72 9.63
C GLU A 68 -2.77 -3.84 9.42
N PRO A 69 -1.97 -3.56 10.46
CA PRO A 69 -1.02 -2.47 10.40
C PRO A 69 0.21 -2.89 9.61
N ASP A 70 0.53 -2.12 8.58
CA ASP A 70 1.83 -2.12 7.94
C ASP A 70 2.88 -1.42 8.85
N THR A 71 4.13 -1.42 8.41
CA THR A 71 5.22 -0.77 9.16
C THR A 71 4.99 0.74 9.30
N GLU A 72 4.41 1.42 8.30
CA GLU A 72 4.15 2.87 8.33
C GLU A 72 3.07 3.27 9.35
N SER A 73 1.93 2.58 9.36
CA SER A 73 0.85 2.84 10.32
C SER A 73 1.29 2.54 11.75
N THR A 74 2.11 1.51 11.95
CA THR A 74 2.70 1.20 13.26
C THR A 74 3.65 2.29 13.72
N LEU A 75 4.48 2.85 12.83
CA LEU A 75 5.34 3.99 13.15
C LEU A 75 4.54 5.19 13.66
N LYS A 76 3.37 5.47 13.07
CA LYS A 76 2.48 6.56 13.55
C LYS A 76 2.04 6.30 14.99
N LYS A 77 1.67 5.06 15.33
CA LYS A 77 1.30 4.66 16.71
C LYS A 77 2.48 4.73 17.68
N VAL A 78 3.64 4.22 17.29
CA VAL A 78 4.88 4.28 18.08
C VAL A 78 5.27 5.72 18.41
N THR A 79 5.25 6.58 17.39
CA THR A 79 5.57 8.01 17.53
C THR A 79 4.55 8.70 18.42
N ALA A 80 3.25 8.42 18.23
CA ALA A 80 2.19 8.98 19.06
C ALA A 80 2.32 8.55 20.52
N PHE A 81 2.67 7.29 20.78
CA PHE A 81 2.89 6.78 22.14
C PHE A 81 4.04 7.51 22.83
N TYR A 82 5.19 7.61 22.17
CA TYR A 82 6.37 8.30 22.70
C TYR A 82 6.08 9.77 22.97
N GLN A 83 5.47 10.47 22.01
CA GLN A 83 5.13 11.89 22.18
C GLN A 83 4.15 12.11 23.33
N LEU A 84 3.13 11.26 23.45
CA LEU A 84 2.18 11.34 24.57
C LEU A 84 2.88 11.15 25.93
N LYS A 85 3.85 10.23 26.01
CA LYS A 85 4.68 10.04 27.19
C LYS A 85 5.51 11.30 27.50
N GLU A 86 6.22 11.85 26.51
CA GLU A 86 7.07 13.04 26.69
C GLU A 86 6.27 14.30 27.07
N MET A 87 5.00 14.38 26.66
CA MET A 87 4.11 15.48 27.03
C MET A 87 3.62 15.41 28.48
N ALA A 88 3.64 14.23 29.10
CA ALA A 88 3.23 14.05 30.49
C ALA A 88 4.30 14.58 31.46
N TYR A 89 3.89 15.06 32.64
CA TYR A 89 4.84 15.42 33.68
C TYR A 89 5.76 14.23 34.02
N PRO A 90 7.05 14.47 34.33
CA PRO A 90 8.01 13.40 34.60
C PRO A 90 7.55 12.36 35.65
N VAL A 91 6.74 12.79 36.63
CA VAL A 91 6.18 11.91 37.68
C VAL A 91 5.16 10.89 37.16
N TYR A 92 4.69 11.02 35.92
CA TYR A 92 3.72 10.11 35.30
C TYR A 92 4.32 9.33 34.11
N GLN A 93 5.55 9.62 33.68
CA GLN A 93 6.16 8.98 32.51
C GLN A 93 6.41 7.48 32.70
N ASP A 94 6.67 7.05 33.94
CA ASP A 94 6.86 5.64 34.34
C ASP A 94 5.59 4.78 34.15
N ARG A 95 4.42 5.44 34.01
CA ARG A 95 3.14 4.77 33.74
C ARG A 95 2.99 4.33 32.29
N PHE A 96 3.79 4.88 31.38
CA PHE A 96 3.79 4.53 29.96
C PHE A 96 4.79 3.40 29.73
N GLN A 97 4.28 2.24 29.36
CA GLN A 97 5.10 1.03 29.15
C GLN A 97 4.92 0.55 27.73
N ALA A 98 6.03 0.24 27.06
CA ALA A 98 6.02 -0.29 25.70
C ALA A 98 7.16 -1.28 25.49
N THR A 99 6.93 -2.22 24.57
CA THR A 99 7.91 -3.24 24.17
C THR A 99 7.78 -3.53 22.68
N ILE A 100 8.90 -3.93 22.09
CA ILE A 100 8.97 -4.48 20.73
C ILE A 100 9.50 -5.90 20.84
N ALA A 101 8.77 -6.85 20.28
CA ALA A 101 9.15 -8.26 20.30
C ALA A 101 9.07 -8.86 18.88
N PRO A 102 9.96 -9.79 18.53
CA PRO A 102 9.83 -10.55 17.29
C PRO A 102 8.56 -11.41 17.33
N ASN A 103 7.95 -11.60 16.18
CA ASN A 103 6.81 -12.49 15.95
C ASN A 103 7.17 -13.56 14.90
N GLU A 104 6.22 -14.45 14.61
CA GLU A 104 6.33 -15.41 13.53
C GLU A 104 6.53 -14.72 12.15
N ASP A 105 7.13 -15.44 11.21
CA ASP A 105 7.35 -15.02 9.82
C ASP A 105 8.16 -13.73 9.61
N GLY A 106 8.97 -13.35 10.60
CA GLY A 106 9.83 -12.17 10.53
C GLY A 106 9.09 -10.85 10.75
N ALA A 107 7.83 -10.91 11.19
CA ALA A 107 7.05 -9.78 11.68
C ALA A 107 7.45 -9.44 13.14
N TYR A 108 6.89 -8.35 13.65
CA TYR A 108 7.14 -7.87 15.01
C TYR A 108 5.83 -7.48 15.70
N ILE A 109 5.84 -7.46 17.03
CA ILE A 109 4.73 -7.01 17.87
C ILE A 109 5.16 -5.76 18.60
N PHE A 110 4.38 -4.68 18.43
CA PHE A 110 4.43 -3.50 19.27
C PHE A 110 3.37 -3.61 20.35
N SER A 111 3.80 -3.79 21.60
CA SER A 111 2.92 -3.83 22.76
C SER A 111 3.08 -2.55 23.58
N PHE A 112 1.97 -1.98 24.03
CA PHE A 112 1.99 -0.80 24.89
C PHE A 112 0.82 -0.76 25.86
N SER A 113 1.03 -0.11 27.01
CA SER A 113 0.01 0.11 28.04
C SER A 113 0.23 1.45 28.75
N ILE A 114 -0.83 1.95 29.39
CA ILE A 114 -0.74 3.08 30.30
C ILE A 114 -1.35 2.66 31.63
N LYS A 115 -0.50 2.52 32.65
CA LYS A 115 -0.89 1.99 33.95
C LYS A 115 -2.08 2.74 34.55
N ASP A 116 -3.07 1.98 35.03
CA ASP A 116 -4.34 2.44 35.61
C ASP A 116 -5.29 3.13 34.62
N VAL A 117 -4.93 3.21 33.34
CA VAL A 117 -5.66 4.00 32.33
C VAL A 117 -6.11 3.14 31.16
N MET A 118 -5.17 2.40 30.57
CA MET A 118 -5.33 1.63 29.34
C MET A 118 -4.59 0.30 29.50
N ASP A 119 -5.34 -0.79 29.36
CA ASP A 119 -4.80 -2.15 29.34
C ASP A 119 -3.84 -2.33 28.17
N GLU A 120 -2.99 -3.35 28.26
CA GLU A 120 -2.03 -3.67 27.21
C GLU A 120 -2.73 -3.91 25.87
N ARG A 121 -2.22 -3.25 24.84
CA ARG A 121 -2.59 -3.44 23.44
C ARG A 121 -1.36 -3.91 22.68
N ALA A 122 -1.55 -4.82 21.75
CA ALA A 122 -0.49 -5.39 20.92
C ALA A 122 -0.86 -5.30 19.44
N TRP A 123 0.09 -4.89 18.60
CA TRP A 123 -0.10 -4.72 17.17
C TRP A 123 1.00 -5.48 16.43
N VAL A 124 0.60 -6.40 15.55
CA VAL A 124 1.53 -7.16 14.69
C VAL A 124 1.81 -6.37 13.43
N TYR A 125 3.06 -6.04 13.17
CA TYR A 125 3.51 -5.24 12.01
C TYR A 125 4.70 -5.89 11.30
N GLY A 126 5.05 -5.37 10.12
CA GLY A 126 6.13 -5.92 9.30
C GLY A 126 5.77 -7.25 8.62
N LYS A 127 4.48 -7.51 8.44
CA LYS A 127 4.03 -8.62 7.59
C LYS A 127 4.43 -8.30 6.15
N THR A 128 5.20 -9.19 5.54
CA THR A 128 5.75 -8.97 4.19
C THR A 128 4.67 -8.58 3.17
N GLU A 129 3.55 -9.30 3.12
CA GLU A 129 2.48 -9.06 2.14
C GLU A 129 1.92 -7.64 2.24
N LYS A 130 1.70 -7.14 3.46
CA LYS A 130 1.14 -5.79 3.69
C LYS A 130 2.12 -4.69 3.35
N ASP A 131 3.39 -4.89 3.68
CA ASP A 131 4.42 -3.93 3.31
C ASP A 131 4.63 -3.94 1.79
N ILE A 132 4.55 -5.10 1.11
CA ILE A 132 4.57 -5.18 -0.36
C ILE A 132 3.37 -4.47 -1.01
N ASP A 133 2.16 -4.64 -0.48
CA ASP A 133 0.98 -3.91 -0.96
C ASP A 133 1.18 -2.39 -0.86
N SER A 134 1.68 -1.93 0.29
CA SER A 134 1.96 -0.51 0.55
C SER A 134 3.08 0.03 -0.36
N LEU A 135 4.10 -0.79 -0.61
CA LEU A 135 5.17 -0.50 -1.56
C LEU A 135 4.65 -0.35 -2.98
N ASN A 136 3.78 -1.25 -3.42
CA ASN A 136 3.27 -1.26 -4.79
C ASN A 136 2.42 -0.02 -5.10
N GLN A 137 1.67 0.48 -4.11
CA GLN A 137 0.84 1.69 -4.24
C GLN A 137 1.65 2.99 -4.31
N ARG A 138 2.92 2.99 -3.90
CA ARG A 138 3.76 4.20 -3.90
C ARG A 138 4.27 4.54 -5.30
N GLU A 139 4.39 5.84 -5.56
CA GLU A 139 5.04 6.35 -6.76
C GLU A 139 6.54 5.98 -6.77
N LEU A 140 7.08 5.74 -7.96
CA LEU A 140 8.51 5.47 -8.10
C LEU A 140 9.27 6.79 -7.95
N THR A 141 10.26 6.82 -7.05
CA THR A 141 11.16 7.97 -6.88
C THR A 141 12.62 7.53 -6.98
N ASN A 142 13.55 8.49 -7.05
CA ASN A 142 14.99 8.22 -6.95
C ASN A 142 15.58 8.71 -5.62
N ASN A 143 14.79 8.74 -4.54
CA ASN A 143 15.28 9.13 -3.21
C ASN A 143 16.34 8.16 -2.68
N SER A 144 16.30 6.91 -3.14
CA SER A 144 17.31 5.89 -2.90
C SER A 144 18.65 6.20 -3.58
N GLU A 145 18.66 7.12 -4.55
CA GLU A 145 19.83 7.47 -5.37
C GLU A 145 20.46 6.27 -6.07
N LEU A 146 19.69 5.18 -6.30
CA LEU A 146 20.22 3.99 -6.97
C LEU A 146 20.61 4.32 -8.42
N LEU A 147 19.81 5.15 -9.09
CA LEU A 147 20.12 5.68 -10.42
C LEU A 147 20.93 6.99 -10.31
N ASP A 148 21.74 7.27 -11.33
CA ASP A 148 22.53 8.51 -11.41
C ASP A 148 21.62 9.75 -11.37
N ASN A 149 21.75 10.53 -10.30
CA ASN A 149 20.96 11.73 -10.06
C ASN A 149 21.15 12.80 -11.15
N ILE A 150 22.31 12.86 -11.81
CA ILE A 150 22.55 13.78 -12.91
C ILE A 150 21.64 13.43 -14.10
N ILE A 151 21.53 12.14 -14.42
CA ILE A 151 20.68 11.66 -15.51
C ILE A 151 19.21 11.85 -15.14
N VAL A 152 18.81 11.48 -13.92
CA VAL A 152 17.43 11.64 -13.44
C VAL A 152 16.99 13.11 -13.48
N THR A 153 17.85 14.04 -13.03
CA THR A 153 17.53 15.48 -13.02
C THR A 153 17.47 16.07 -14.43
N ARG A 154 18.35 15.62 -15.35
CA ARG A 154 18.46 16.18 -16.70
C ARG A 154 17.43 15.61 -17.67
N GLU A 155 17.18 14.31 -17.61
CA GLU A 155 16.44 13.55 -18.62
C GLU A 155 15.15 12.92 -18.08
N GLY A 156 15.00 12.90 -16.75
CA GLY A 156 13.85 12.32 -16.07
C GLY A 156 14.06 10.87 -15.65
N LEU A 157 13.30 10.48 -14.62
CA LEU A 157 13.38 9.16 -13.98
C LEU A 157 13.16 8.01 -14.97
N ASN A 158 12.14 8.10 -15.82
CA ASN A 158 11.82 7.05 -16.79
C ASN A 158 12.94 6.84 -17.82
N VAL A 159 13.61 7.93 -18.22
CA VAL A 159 14.73 7.85 -19.17
C VAL A 159 15.93 7.18 -18.50
N ALA A 160 16.28 7.59 -17.28
CA ALA A 160 17.35 6.96 -16.50
C ALA A 160 17.08 5.46 -16.28
N LEU A 161 15.84 5.11 -15.93
CA LEU A 161 15.42 3.74 -15.72
C LEU A 161 15.55 2.91 -17.01
N ASN A 162 15.09 3.42 -18.15
CA ASN A 162 15.17 2.73 -19.44
C ASN A 162 16.61 2.46 -19.91
N GLN A 163 17.60 3.15 -19.34
CA GLN A 163 19.02 2.92 -19.61
C GLN A 163 19.60 1.76 -18.79
N VAL A 164 18.91 1.27 -17.75
CA VAL A 164 19.38 0.17 -16.91
C VAL A 164 19.37 -1.15 -17.68
N LYS A 165 20.50 -1.87 -17.60
CA LYS A 165 20.72 -3.20 -18.20
C LYS A 165 21.51 -4.07 -17.24
N TYR A 166 21.35 -5.38 -17.34
CA TYR A 166 22.16 -6.31 -16.57
C TYR A 166 23.36 -6.81 -17.39
N ASP A 167 24.56 -6.64 -16.85
CA ASP A 167 25.81 -7.17 -17.40
C ASP A 167 26.12 -8.52 -16.72
N GLU A 168 25.94 -9.61 -17.45
CA GLU A 168 26.18 -10.97 -16.97
C GLU A 168 27.66 -11.23 -16.65
N GLN A 169 28.59 -10.62 -17.39
CA GLN A 169 30.03 -10.85 -17.20
C GLN A 169 30.52 -10.21 -15.90
N LYS A 170 30.00 -9.04 -15.57
CA LYS A 170 30.33 -8.32 -14.33
C LYS A 170 29.40 -8.67 -13.17
N ASN A 171 28.26 -9.33 -13.43
CA ASN A 171 27.17 -9.55 -12.47
C ASN A 171 26.76 -8.23 -11.78
N GLN A 172 26.48 -7.21 -12.60
CA GLN A 172 26.17 -5.84 -12.18
C GLN A 172 25.08 -5.23 -13.07
N LEU A 173 24.41 -4.19 -12.56
CA LEU A 173 23.52 -3.36 -13.38
C LEU A 173 24.27 -2.15 -13.94
N GLU A 174 24.21 -1.98 -15.26
CA GLU A 174 24.66 -0.76 -15.93
C GLU A 174 23.75 0.42 -15.54
N ASN A 175 24.33 1.62 -15.50
CA ASN A 175 23.65 2.87 -15.09
C ASN A 175 23.10 2.87 -13.66
N VAL A 176 23.60 1.95 -12.82
CA VAL A 176 23.50 1.99 -11.36
C VAL A 176 24.88 2.32 -10.79
N LEU A 177 24.95 3.27 -9.86
CA LEU A 177 26.21 3.70 -9.24
C LEU A 177 26.93 2.51 -8.59
N LEU A 178 28.26 2.46 -8.71
CA LEU A 178 29.06 1.33 -8.20
C LEU A 178 28.86 1.09 -6.69
N GLY A 179 28.75 2.17 -5.89
CA GLY A 179 28.47 2.08 -4.45
C GLY A 179 27.07 1.51 -4.13
N ASN A 180 26.17 1.51 -5.10
CA ASN A 180 24.79 1.08 -4.95
C ASN A 180 24.52 -0.34 -5.46
N GLN A 181 25.49 -0.98 -6.13
CA GLN A 181 25.33 -2.35 -6.66
C GLN A 181 24.94 -3.36 -5.57
N ALA A 182 25.53 -3.24 -4.37
CA ALA A 182 25.19 -4.09 -3.24
C ALA A 182 23.74 -3.88 -2.74
N ARG A 183 23.20 -2.67 -2.88
CA ARG A 183 21.86 -2.29 -2.43
C ARG A 183 20.74 -2.81 -3.35
N VAL A 184 21.07 -3.27 -4.55
CA VAL A 184 20.11 -3.84 -5.51
C VAL A 184 19.90 -5.34 -5.30
N ASN A 185 20.61 -5.96 -4.37
CA ASN A 185 20.36 -7.34 -3.95
C ASN A 185 20.37 -8.39 -5.07
N LEU A 186 21.21 -8.20 -6.11
CA LEU A 186 21.36 -9.19 -7.18
C LEU A 186 21.77 -10.58 -6.66
N HIS A 187 22.39 -10.67 -5.48
CA HIS A 187 22.76 -11.95 -4.87
C HIS A 187 21.56 -12.81 -4.44
N LEU A 188 20.37 -12.22 -4.29
CA LEU A 188 19.12 -12.92 -3.97
C LEU A 188 18.43 -13.53 -5.21
N LEU A 189 18.86 -13.12 -6.41
CA LEU A 189 18.29 -13.61 -7.65
C LEU A 189 18.96 -14.91 -8.11
N ASP A 190 18.13 -15.82 -8.63
CA ASP A 190 18.60 -17.09 -9.18
C ASP A 190 19.41 -16.85 -10.47
N LYS A 191 20.28 -17.81 -10.80
CA LYS A 191 21.11 -17.72 -12.01
C LYS A 191 20.26 -17.58 -13.28
N GLU A 192 19.18 -18.36 -13.38
CA GLU A 192 18.25 -18.32 -14.51
C GLU A 192 17.62 -16.94 -14.66
N THR A 193 17.11 -16.37 -13.57
CA THR A 193 16.56 -15.02 -13.54
C THR A 193 17.54 -13.96 -14.04
N LYS A 194 18.81 -14.06 -13.64
CA LYS A 194 19.86 -13.16 -14.14
C LYS A 194 20.14 -13.32 -15.63
N GLN A 195 20.08 -14.55 -16.14
CA GLN A 195 20.25 -14.83 -17.57
C GLN A 195 19.10 -14.21 -18.37
N GLU A 196 17.86 -14.35 -17.90
CA GLU A 196 16.71 -13.70 -18.51
C GLU A 196 16.81 -12.16 -18.45
N MET A 197 17.32 -11.61 -17.34
CA MET A 197 17.59 -10.17 -17.24
C MET A 197 18.65 -9.67 -18.24
N ALA A 198 19.63 -10.51 -18.60
CA ALA A 198 20.63 -10.17 -19.62
C ALA A 198 20.01 -10.14 -21.03
N ILE A 199 19.06 -11.03 -21.30
CA ILE A 199 18.36 -11.13 -22.59
C ILE A 199 17.31 -10.02 -22.72
N ASN A 200 16.54 -9.78 -21.66
CA ASN A 200 15.45 -8.82 -21.61
C ASN A 200 15.71 -7.71 -20.58
N PRO A 201 16.20 -6.54 -21.02
CA PRO A 201 16.46 -5.40 -20.14
C PRO A 201 15.25 -4.94 -19.32
N ARG A 202 14.02 -5.20 -19.78
CA ARG A 202 12.80 -4.84 -19.02
C ARG A 202 12.73 -5.54 -17.67
N LEU A 203 13.30 -6.75 -17.54
CA LEU A 203 13.36 -7.45 -16.26
C LEU A 203 14.35 -6.76 -15.30
N ALA A 204 15.49 -6.29 -15.81
CA ALA A 204 16.42 -5.50 -15.01
C ALA A 204 15.80 -4.17 -14.55
N GLN A 205 15.05 -3.51 -15.42
CA GLN A 205 14.30 -2.28 -15.12
C GLN A 205 13.18 -2.53 -14.10
N LYS A 206 12.46 -3.64 -14.21
CA LYS A 206 11.46 -4.05 -13.22
C LYS A 206 12.10 -4.32 -11.86
N TRP A 207 13.19 -5.08 -11.83
CA TRP A 207 13.91 -5.40 -10.59
C TRP A 207 14.44 -4.16 -9.89
N ILE A 208 15.14 -3.27 -10.60
CA ILE A 208 15.66 -2.04 -9.98
C ILE A 208 14.52 -1.15 -9.47
N SER A 209 13.39 -1.07 -10.17
CA SER A 209 12.22 -0.31 -9.71
C SER A 209 11.66 -0.84 -8.40
N LEU A 210 11.56 -2.17 -8.25
CA LEU A 210 11.14 -2.80 -6.99
C LEU A 210 12.13 -2.50 -5.86
N GLN A 211 13.43 -2.56 -6.12
CA GLN A 211 14.45 -2.26 -5.11
C GLN A 211 14.47 -0.78 -4.72
N MET A 212 14.22 0.13 -5.67
CA MET A 212 14.06 1.57 -5.41
C MET A 212 12.88 1.82 -4.49
N LYS A 213 11.69 1.31 -4.82
CA LYS A 213 10.49 1.44 -3.97
C LYS A 213 10.71 0.87 -2.58
N CYS A 214 11.29 -0.33 -2.49
CA CYS A 214 11.59 -0.98 -1.22
C CYS A 214 12.55 -0.15 -0.37
N PHE A 215 13.63 0.38 -0.98
CA PHE A 215 14.57 1.22 -0.25
C PHE A 215 13.91 2.51 0.24
N ASP A 216 13.19 3.21 -0.64
CA ASP A 216 12.58 4.50 -0.37
C ASP A 216 11.57 4.41 0.78
N TYR A 217 10.70 3.39 0.76
CA TYR A 217 9.74 3.13 1.83
C TYR A 217 10.44 3.05 3.19
N TYR A 218 11.27 2.04 3.41
CA TYR A 218 11.89 1.83 4.72
C TYR A 218 12.83 2.97 5.14
N ALA A 219 13.46 3.66 4.18
CA ALA A 219 14.23 4.86 4.47
C ALA A 219 13.34 5.99 4.99
N GLU A 220 12.16 6.20 4.40
CA GLU A 220 11.19 7.19 4.86
C GLU A 220 10.67 6.88 6.26
N GLN A 221 10.39 5.62 6.60
CA GLN A 221 10.00 5.26 7.97
C GLN A 221 11.14 5.51 8.97
N ARG A 222 12.39 5.20 8.60
CA ARG A 222 13.55 5.52 9.45
C ARG A 222 13.72 7.02 9.67
N LEU A 223 13.69 7.80 8.60
CA LEU A 223 13.80 9.26 8.67
C LEU A 223 12.66 9.88 9.48
N SER A 224 11.44 9.36 9.30
CA SER A 224 10.28 9.81 10.06
C SER A 224 10.44 9.56 11.56
N LEU A 225 10.96 8.39 11.96
CA LEU A 225 11.29 8.09 13.35
C LEU A 225 12.41 9.00 13.90
N GLU A 226 13.46 9.24 13.12
CA GLU A 226 14.57 10.12 13.51
C GLU A 226 14.17 11.60 13.58
N SER A 227 13.14 11.99 12.85
CA SER A 227 12.61 13.37 12.87
C SER A 227 11.73 13.68 14.08
N VAL A 228 11.42 12.67 14.91
CA VAL A 228 10.59 12.85 16.10
C VAL A 228 11.28 13.79 17.08
N LYS A 229 10.64 14.94 17.34
CA LYS A 229 11.19 15.98 18.22
C LYS A 229 11.53 15.41 19.60
N GLY A 230 12.78 15.62 20.02
CA GLY A 230 13.27 15.19 21.33
C GLY A 230 13.62 13.70 21.40
N LEU A 231 13.52 12.96 20.31
CA LEU A 231 14.03 11.59 20.22
C LEU A 231 15.44 11.58 19.64
N ASP A 232 16.35 10.90 20.35
CA ASP A 232 17.63 10.46 19.80
C ASP A 232 17.74 8.96 20.02
N ILE A 233 17.64 8.18 18.94
CA ILE A 233 17.61 6.71 18.97
C ILE A 233 18.90 6.15 19.61
N SER A 234 20.03 6.87 19.52
CA SER A 234 21.28 6.41 20.12
C SER A 234 21.33 6.60 21.63
N LEU A 235 20.57 7.56 22.17
CA LEU A 235 20.54 7.90 23.59
C LEU A 235 19.50 7.10 24.38
N VAL A 236 18.57 6.42 23.72
CA VAL A 236 17.54 5.60 24.41
C VAL A 236 18.03 4.20 24.79
N ILE A 237 19.19 3.77 24.30
CA ILE A 237 19.77 2.44 24.60
C ILE A 237 20.04 2.32 26.11
N GLY A 238 19.57 1.23 26.72
CA GLY A 238 19.66 1.01 28.18
C GLY A 238 18.78 1.93 29.03
N THR A 239 17.85 2.67 28.42
CA THR A 239 16.84 3.49 29.13
C THR A 239 15.47 2.81 29.09
N GLU A 240 14.49 3.36 29.81
CA GLU A 240 13.09 2.92 29.70
C GLU A 240 12.47 3.09 28.31
N ASN A 241 13.11 3.85 27.42
CA ASN A 241 12.69 4.06 26.03
C ASN A 241 13.45 3.17 25.03
N GLU A 242 14.21 2.17 25.49
CA GLU A 242 14.99 1.26 24.64
C GLU A 242 14.13 0.51 23.61
N TRP A 243 12.83 0.35 23.86
CA TRP A 243 11.87 -0.19 22.89
C TRP A 243 11.84 0.61 21.56
N LEU A 244 12.18 1.90 21.56
CA LEU A 244 12.31 2.70 20.32
C LEU A 244 13.53 2.30 19.50
N TYR A 245 14.63 1.94 20.16
CA TYR A 245 15.80 1.38 19.50
C TYR A 245 15.47 0.03 18.86
N HIS A 246 14.75 -0.84 19.57
CA HIS A 246 14.28 -2.11 19.02
C HIS A 246 13.26 -1.93 17.88
N PHE A 247 12.38 -0.93 17.96
CA PHE A 247 11.49 -0.59 16.86
C PHE A 247 12.29 -0.19 15.63
N ALA A 248 13.27 0.69 15.82
CA ALA A 248 14.24 1.04 14.79
C ALA A 248 14.87 -0.23 14.17
N GLU A 249 15.55 -1.06 14.96
CA GLU A 249 16.17 -2.31 14.50
C GLU A 249 15.21 -3.19 13.71
N SER A 250 13.96 -3.33 14.18
CA SER A 250 12.93 -4.13 13.50
C SER A 250 12.69 -3.67 12.06
N ILE A 251 12.72 -2.36 11.76
CA ILE A 251 12.54 -1.84 10.40
C ILE A 251 13.62 -2.38 9.45
N ASN A 252 14.87 -2.53 9.93
CA ASN A 252 15.95 -3.07 9.11
C ASN A 252 15.76 -4.56 8.83
N GLU A 253 15.30 -5.29 9.85
CA GLU A 253 15.03 -6.73 9.76
C GLU A 253 13.85 -7.02 8.85
N ILE A 254 12.75 -6.28 9.01
CA ILE A 254 11.57 -6.33 8.15
C ILE A 254 11.97 -6.02 6.71
N LYS A 255 12.73 -4.95 6.46
CA LYS A 255 13.26 -4.62 5.14
C LYS A 255 14.00 -5.79 4.50
N ARG A 256 14.91 -6.43 5.24
CA ARG A 256 15.66 -7.58 4.74
C ARG A 256 14.71 -8.71 4.34
N ASN A 257 13.75 -9.05 5.19
CA ASN A 257 12.77 -10.10 4.93
C ASN A 257 11.91 -9.77 3.70
N THR A 258 11.45 -8.53 3.56
CA THR A 258 10.71 -8.07 2.37
C THR A 258 11.56 -8.18 1.10
N GLN A 259 12.84 -7.81 1.15
CA GLN A 259 13.74 -7.93 -0.01
C GLN A 259 13.95 -9.39 -0.42
N GLU A 260 14.09 -10.30 0.54
CA GLU A 260 14.16 -11.75 0.27
C GLU A 260 12.88 -12.29 -0.36
N ASN A 261 11.71 -11.85 0.12
CA ASN A 261 10.43 -12.31 -0.43
C ASN A 261 10.15 -11.70 -1.81
N LEU A 262 10.45 -10.42 -2.04
CA LEU A 262 10.41 -9.81 -3.37
C LEU A 262 11.31 -10.55 -4.37
N ALA A 263 12.51 -10.98 -3.94
CA ALA A 263 13.41 -11.78 -4.77
C ALA A 263 12.80 -13.14 -5.11
N LYS A 264 12.19 -13.83 -4.14
CA LYS A 264 11.51 -15.11 -4.35
C LYS A 264 10.35 -14.98 -5.33
N GLU A 265 9.48 -13.98 -5.13
CA GLU A 265 8.35 -13.70 -6.03
C GLU A 265 8.84 -13.41 -7.45
N PHE A 266 9.87 -12.56 -7.58
CA PHE A 266 10.45 -12.22 -8.88
C PHE A 266 11.10 -13.42 -9.58
N ASN A 267 11.83 -14.27 -8.84
CA ASN A 267 12.41 -15.50 -9.38
C ASN A 267 11.30 -16.47 -9.83
N ASN A 268 10.22 -16.61 -9.06
CA ASN A 268 9.10 -17.49 -9.38
C ASN A 268 8.34 -17.01 -10.62
N GLU A 269 8.06 -15.71 -10.72
CA GLU A 269 7.38 -15.11 -11.88
C GLU A 269 8.13 -15.42 -13.19
N ILE A 270 9.46 -15.33 -13.17
CA ILE A 270 10.29 -15.61 -14.35
C ILE A 270 10.29 -17.10 -14.70
N LYS A 271 10.35 -17.99 -13.69
CA LYS A 271 10.26 -19.44 -13.92
C LYS A 271 8.92 -19.82 -14.55
N GLU A 272 7.82 -19.29 -14.03
CA GLU A 272 6.49 -19.53 -14.60
C GLU A 272 6.38 -19.03 -16.05
N PHE A 273 6.96 -17.87 -16.35
CA PHE A 273 7.01 -17.35 -17.71
C PHE A 273 7.81 -18.27 -18.66
N ASN A 274 8.94 -18.80 -18.20
CA ASN A 274 9.77 -19.73 -18.96
C ASN A 274 9.08 -21.07 -19.19
N ASP A 275 8.45 -21.63 -18.15
CA ASP A 275 7.71 -22.88 -18.24
C ASP A 275 6.55 -22.76 -19.25
N LEU A 276 5.81 -21.66 -19.25
CA LEU A 276 4.74 -21.39 -20.23
C LEU A 276 5.27 -21.30 -21.67
N ASN A 277 6.43 -20.69 -21.88
CA ASN A 277 7.06 -20.59 -23.20
C ASN A 277 7.61 -21.93 -23.70
N ILE A 278 7.99 -22.85 -22.82
CA ILE A 278 8.43 -24.21 -23.20
C ILE A 278 7.26 -25.05 -23.75
N TYR A 279 6.02 -24.80 -23.31
CA TYR A 279 4.81 -25.47 -23.80
C TYR A 279 4.15 -24.76 -25.00
N ALA A 280 4.58 -23.54 -25.35
CA ALA A 280 4.15 -22.86 -26.56
C ALA A 280 4.95 -23.38 -27.76
N ASN A 281 4.27 -24.06 -28.69
CA ASN A 281 4.86 -24.58 -29.93
C ASN A 281 5.58 -23.42 -30.69
N PRO A 282 6.82 -23.57 -31.21
CA PRO A 282 7.65 -22.45 -31.70
C PRO A 282 7.15 -21.72 -32.97
N TYR A 283 5.92 -21.97 -33.41
CA TYR A 283 5.40 -21.51 -34.70
C TYR A 283 4.39 -20.36 -34.64
N GLU A 284 4.05 -19.82 -33.45
CA GLU A 284 3.02 -18.77 -33.34
C GLU A 284 3.48 -17.41 -32.76
N LEU A 285 4.79 -17.17 -32.64
CA LEU A 285 5.30 -15.86 -32.23
C LEU A 285 5.97 -15.13 -33.40
N ASN A 286 5.13 -14.59 -34.29
CA ASN A 286 5.53 -13.51 -35.19
C ASN A 286 4.45 -12.42 -35.23
N ASN A 287 4.86 -11.23 -34.78
CA ASN A 287 4.34 -9.91 -35.11
C ASN A 287 2.94 -9.54 -34.59
N GLU A 288 2.89 -9.01 -33.36
CA GLU A 288 2.03 -7.85 -33.12
C GLU A 288 2.82 -6.73 -32.40
N PRO A 289 3.01 -5.56 -33.05
CA PRO A 289 3.46 -4.37 -32.36
C PRO A 289 2.29 -3.83 -31.52
N ILE A 290 2.44 -3.82 -30.19
CA ILE A 290 1.51 -3.09 -29.33
C ILE A 290 1.75 -1.59 -29.57
N TYR A 291 0.83 -0.98 -30.31
CA TYR A 291 0.75 0.46 -30.54
C TYR A 291 0.74 1.21 -29.20
N SER A 292 1.74 2.06 -28.98
CA SER A 292 1.63 3.18 -28.06
C SER A 292 0.77 4.26 -28.72
N GLU A 293 -0.37 4.60 -28.12
CA GLU A 293 -1.16 5.75 -28.56
C GLU A 293 -0.33 7.05 -28.43
N PRO A 294 -0.21 7.86 -29.48
CA PRO A 294 0.43 9.17 -29.38
C PRO A 294 -0.51 10.18 -28.74
N TYR A 295 0.05 11.02 -27.86
CA TYR A 295 -0.62 12.18 -27.26
C TYR A 295 -1.20 13.12 -28.33
N ASP A 296 -2.47 13.48 -28.12
CA ASP A 296 -3.24 14.42 -28.94
C ASP A 296 -2.68 15.85 -28.77
N GLN A 297 -2.10 16.41 -29.84
CA GLN A 297 -1.88 17.85 -30.00
C GLN A 297 -2.88 18.35 -31.03
N ASN A 298 -3.72 19.28 -30.57
CA ASN A 298 -4.73 20.02 -31.34
C ASN A 298 -4.29 20.39 -32.76
N ASP A 299 -5.17 20.15 -33.75
CA ASP A 299 -5.63 21.16 -34.71
C ASP A 299 -6.72 20.54 -35.64
N GLU A 300 -7.96 21.03 -35.53
CA GLU A 300 -8.97 20.96 -36.59
C GLU A 300 -8.62 21.94 -37.73
N PRO A 301 -9.30 21.93 -38.91
CA PRO A 301 -10.09 20.88 -39.56
C PRO A 301 -9.67 20.73 -41.05
N ILE A 302 -10.31 19.84 -41.82
CA ILE A 302 -10.78 20.12 -43.21
C ILE A 302 -11.62 18.92 -43.70
N TYR A 303 -12.84 19.25 -44.14
CA TYR A 303 -13.81 18.43 -44.88
C TYR A 303 -13.23 17.79 -46.15
N SER A 304 -13.59 16.52 -46.42
CA SER A 304 -14.11 16.07 -47.73
C SER A 304 -14.49 14.56 -47.74
N GLU A 305 -15.79 14.25 -47.80
CA GLU A 305 -16.32 13.06 -48.50
C GLU A 305 -16.46 13.41 -50.01
N PRO A 306 -16.37 12.47 -50.99
CA PRO A 306 -17.48 11.51 -51.25
C PRO A 306 -17.22 10.18 -52.04
N TYR A 307 -18.13 9.21 -51.81
CA TYR A 307 -18.72 8.18 -52.71
C TYR A 307 -17.81 7.14 -53.45
N ASN A 308 -18.19 5.91 -53.82
CA ASN A 308 -19.31 4.94 -53.63
C ASN A 308 -18.91 3.67 -54.43
N GLN A 309 -19.42 2.47 -54.07
CA GLN A 309 -19.96 1.39 -54.96
C GLN A 309 -19.74 -0.07 -54.49
N SER A 310 -20.86 -0.65 -54.02
CA SER A 310 -21.45 -1.94 -54.45
C SER A 310 -20.72 -3.28 -54.23
N ASN A 311 -21.22 -4.12 -53.31
CA ASN A 311 -22.17 -5.23 -53.59
C ASN A 311 -22.25 -6.25 -52.43
N GLU A 312 -23.48 -6.66 -52.13
CA GLU A 312 -23.94 -7.58 -51.07
C GLU A 312 -23.77 -9.09 -51.42
N PRO A 313 -24.09 -10.05 -50.52
CA PRO A 313 -23.24 -11.20 -50.17
C PRO A 313 -23.74 -12.57 -50.68
N ILE A 314 -22.97 -13.64 -50.43
CA ILE A 314 -23.42 -15.03 -50.56
C ILE A 314 -23.12 -15.79 -49.25
N TYR A 315 -24.17 -16.38 -48.67
CA TYR A 315 -24.13 -17.33 -47.55
C TYR A 315 -23.90 -18.76 -48.07
N GLU A 316 -23.08 -19.54 -47.37
CA GLU A 316 -23.19 -21.01 -47.35
C GLU A 316 -23.07 -21.53 -45.91
N ASP A 317 -24.07 -22.33 -45.54
CA ASP A 317 -24.25 -23.02 -44.26
C ASP A 317 -23.34 -24.25 -44.14
N ILE A 318 -22.80 -24.54 -42.94
CA ILE A 318 -22.41 -25.90 -42.55
C ILE A 318 -22.87 -26.17 -41.10
N GLN A 319 -23.54 -27.32 -40.93
CA GLN A 319 -24.20 -27.80 -39.72
C GLN A 319 -23.28 -28.54 -38.73
N PHE A 320 -23.57 -28.30 -37.43
CA PHE A 320 -23.55 -29.13 -36.21
C PHE A 320 -22.65 -30.37 -36.04
N ASN A 321 -22.05 -30.47 -34.85
CA ASN A 321 -22.34 -31.60 -33.94
C ASN A 321 -22.13 -31.23 -32.46
N SER A 322 -23.20 -31.38 -31.68
CA SER A 322 -23.26 -31.28 -30.23
C SER A 322 -23.34 -32.66 -29.62
N SER A 323 -22.37 -33.06 -28.78
CA SER A 323 -22.57 -34.04 -27.69
C SER A 323 -21.26 -34.22 -26.92
N GLU A 324 -21.21 -33.72 -25.68
CA GLU A 324 -20.98 -34.50 -24.46
C GLU A 324 -20.84 -33.56 -23.26
N ILE A 325 -21.88 -33.53 -22.43
CA ILE A 325 -21.86 -32.95 -21.09
C ILE A 325 -21.34 -34.04 -20.14
N SER A 326 -20.32 -33.73 -19.35
CA SER A 326 -20.08 -34.41 -18.08
C SER A 326 -19.98 -33.37 -16.97
N SER A 327 -20.99 -33.38 -16.10
CA SER A 327 -21.16 -32.52 -14.95
C SER A 327 -20.47 -33.09 -13.71
N ASN A 328 -20.00 -32.15 -12.87
CA ASN A 328 -19.67 -32.28 -11.45
C ASN A 328 -18.36 -32.97 -11.03
N LYS A 329 -17.35 -32.14 -10.71
CA LYS A 329 -16.60 -32.22 -9.45
C LYS A 329 -16.23 -30.81 -8.96
N TYR A 330 -16.51 -30.58 -7.69
CA TYR A 330 -16.51 -29.32 -6.92
C TYR A 330 -15.26 -28.45 -7.04
N TYR A 331 -15.48 -27.15 -7.28
CA TYR A 331 -14.52 -26.07 -7.03
C TYR A 331 -14.76 -25.51 -5.62
N LYS A 332 -13.69 -25.40 -4.82
CA LYS A 332 -13.64 -24.65 -3.55
C LYS A 332 -12.46 -23.69 -3.68
N GLY A 333 -12.75 -22.43 -3.99
CA GLY A 333 -11.79 -21.33 -4.16
C GLY A 333 -12.55 -20.01 -4.25
N PRO A 334 -11.93 -18.87 -3.87
CA PRO A 334 -12.63 -17.60 -3.65
C PRO A 334 -13.21 -17.01 -4.95
N ILE A 335 -14.34 -16.33 -4.76
CA ILE A 335 -15.13 -15.63 -5.77
C ILE A 335 -14.37 -14.36 -6.18
N ASN A 336 -13.79 -14.37 -7.38
CA ASN A 336 -13.59 -13.21 -8.27
C ASN A 336 -13.09 -13.76 -9.61
N GLY A 337 -14.05 -14.14 -10.45
CA GLY A 337 -13.79 -14.72 -11.76
C GLY A 337 -13.68 -13.64 -12.82
N ASP A 338 -12.47 -13.29 -13.21
CA ASP A 338 -12.20 -12.77 -14.55
C ASP A 338 -12.19 -13.96 -15.53
N VAL A 339 -13.36 -14.32 -16.05
CA VAL A 339 -13.45 -15.24 -17.18
C VAL A 339 -13.30 -14.42 -18.45
N TYR A 340 -12.12 -14.50 -19.08
CA TYR A 340 -11.95 -14.14 -20.48
C TYR A 340 -12.79 -15.09 -21.34
N ALA A 341 -14.02 -14.71 -21.63
CA ALA A 341 -14.77 -15.29 -22.73
C ALA A 341 -14.27 -14.65 -24.04
N LYS A 342 -13.64 -15.45 -24.90
CA LYS A 342 -13.45 -15.11 -26.32
C LYS A 342 -14.83 -14.83 -26.91
N VAL A 343 -15.13 -13.56 -27.18
CA VAL A 343 -16.35 -13.17 -27.91
C VAL A 343 -16.07 -13.31 -29.39
N ASP A 344 -16.58 -14.39 -29.98
CA ASP A 344 -16.76 -14.47 -31.43
C ASP A 344 -17.72 -13.34 -31.85
N LYS A 345 -17.21 -12.42 -32.68
CA LYS A 345 -18.00 -11.35 -33.31
C LYS A 345 -18.98 -11.96 -34.32
N LYS A 346 -20.15 -12.40 -33.88
CA LYS A 346 -21.33 -12.58 -34.74
C LYS A 346 -22.61 -12.51 -33.89
N ASN A 347 -23.42 -11.47 -34.15
CA ASN A 347 -24.80 -11.25 -33.72
C ASN A 347 -25.18 -11.79 -32.32
N ILE A 348 -25.14 -10.90 -31.32
CA ILE A 348 -25.68 -11.21 -30.00
C ILE A 348 -26.83 -10.22 -29.75
N ASP A 349 -28.04 -10.77 -29.76
CA ASP A 349 -29.23 -10.14 -29.19
C ASP A 349 -28.87 -9.69 -27.76
N LYS A 350 -28.95 -8.37 -27.47
CA LYS A 350 -28.53 -7.81 -26.18
C LYS A 350 -29.22 -8.59 -25.06
N SER A 351 -28.42 -9.19 -24.17
CA SER A 351 -28.96 -9.93 -23.03
C SER A 351 -29.84 -9.00 -22.20
N GLU A 352 -30.86 -9.56 -21.56
CA GLU A 352 -31.84 -8.82 -20.76
C GLU A 352 -31.16 -8.01 -19.65
N LEU A 353 -30.09 -8.56 -19.09
CA LEU A 353 -29.24 -7.90 -18.10
C LEU A 353 -28.56 -6.62 -18.64
N ILE A 354 -28.06 -6.64 -19.89
CA ILE A 354 -27.43 -5.46 -20.50
C ILE A 354 -28.48 -4.38 -20.76
N LYS A 355 -29.72 -4.76 -21.13
CA LYS A 355 -30.83 -3.82 -21.29
C LYS A 355 -31.22 -3.18 -19.95
N GLU A 356 -31.23 -3.95 -18.86
CA GLU A 356 -31.49 -3.43 -17.51
C GLU A 356 -30.41 -2.44 -17.06
N ILE A 357 -29.13 -2.75 -17.33
CA ILE A 357 -28.01 -1.85 -17.01
C ILE A 357 -28.08 -0.57 -17.84
N ASP A 358 -28.33 -0.67 -19.15
CA ASP A 358 -28.49 0.49 -20.03
C ASP A 358 -29.64 1.39 -19.54
N ASN A 359 -30.79 0.81 -19.18
CA ASN A 359 -31.93 1.55 -18.65
C ASN A 359 -31.62 2.22 -17.30
N PHE A 360 -30.93 1.52 -16.38
CA PHE A 360 -30.54 2.08 -15.10
C PHE A 360 -29.61 3.30 -15.25
N ILE A 361 -28.67 3.23 -16.21
CA ILE A 361 -27.75 4.33 -16.53
C ILE A 361 -28.51 5.52 -17.14
N LEU A 362 -29.52 5.27 -17.97
CA LEU A 362 -30.38 6.32 -18.54
C LEU A 362 -31.21 7.03 -17.46
N GLU A 363 -31.72 6.30 -16.48
CA GLU A 363 -32.51 6.86 -15.37
C GLU A 363 -31.66 7.62 -14.33
N ASN A 364 -30.37 7.29 -14.22
CA ASN A 364 -29.45 7.87 -13.22
C ASN A 364 -28.31 8.68 -13.88
N SER A 365 -28.64 9.45 -14.91
CA SER A 365 -27.65 10.15 -15.76
C SER A 365 -26.72 11.12 -15.02
N GLU A 366 -27.16 11.72 -13.91
CA GLU A 366 -26.32 12.61 -13.08
C GLU A 366 -25.21 11.86 -12.34
N SER A 367 -25.47 10.60 -11.96
CA SER A 367 -24.51 9.74 -11.25
C SER A 367 -23.51 9.07 -12.20
N TYR A 368 -23.85 8.93 -13.49
CA TYR A 368 -23.04 8.21 -14.48
C TYR A 368 -22.92 8.96 -15.82
N PRO A 369 -22.38 10.19 -15.86
CA PRO A 369 -22.42 11.05 -17.05
C PRO A 369 -21.64 10.49 -18.25
N LEU A 370 -20.51 9.82 -18.02
CA LEU A 370 -19.70 9.21 -19.09
C LEU A 370 -20.36 7.95 -19.66
N ALA A 371 -20.90 7.10 -18.79
CA ALA A 371 -21.63 5.90 -19.21
C ALA A 371 -22.93 6.28 -19.93
N TYR A 372 -23.62 7.33 -19.48
CA TYR A 372 -24.79 7.88 -20.14
C TYR A 372 -24.49 8.35 -21.57
N GLN A 373 -23.38 9.06 -21.78
CA GLN A 373 -22.96 9.47 -23.13
C GLN A 373 -22.66 8.26 -24.03
N HIS A 374 -22.06 7.21 -23.47
CA HIS A 374 -21.78 5.97 -24.18
C HIS A 374 -23.07 5.22 -24.54
N VAL A 375 -23.95 4.95 -23.57
CA VAL A 375 -25.23 4.26 -23.79
C VAL A 375 -26.09 5.04 -24.80
N ARG A 376 -26.16 6.37 -24.71
CA ARG A 376 -26.90 7.20 -25.68
C ARG A 376 -26.37 7.13 -27.12
N LYS A 377 -25.08 6.85 -27.31
CA LYS A 377 -24.45 6.76 -28.63
C LYS A 377 -24.72 5.42 -29.32
N TYR A 378 -25.03 4.37 -28.55
CA TYR A 378 -25.14 2.98 -29.02
C TYR A 378 -26.49 2.29 -28.65
N ALA A 379 -27.44 3.04 -28.09
CA ALA A 379 -28.86 2.69 -27.99
C ALA A 379 -29.59 3.13 -29.26
#